data_AF-X1TYF0-F1
#
_entry.id   AF-X1TYF0-F1
#
_cell.length_a   1.000
_cell.length_b   1.000
_cell.length_c   1.000
_cell.angle_alpha   90.00
_cell.angle_beta   90.00
_cell.angle_gamma   90.00
#
_symmetry.space_group_name_H-M   'P 1'
#
loop_
_entity.id
_entity.type
_entity.pdbx_description
1 polymer ?
#
loop_
_entity_poly.entity_id
_entity_poly.type
_entity_poly.pdbx_seq_one_letter_code
_entity_poly.pdbx_strand_id
1 'polypeptide(L)'
;MKLDYEMLLVVNSYRPFTQSVPQIEQMVQEIENSSRLKISGIVSNPNLSGQTDEKIIKQGHTLIKQASQELNLPIKFICIDKRFSQKIKKENFEESIFFIKRFMHLPWN
;
A
#
# COMPACT_ATOMS: atom_id res chain seq x y z
N MET A 1 7.25 20.45 -4.36
CA MET A 1 8.44 20.69 -3.51
C MET A 1 9.34 19.47 -3.64
N LYS A 2 10.60 19.63 -4.04
CA LYS A 2 11.54 18.50 -4.09
C LYS A 2 12.25 18.45 -2.74
N LEU A 3 11.95 17.42 -1.96
CA LEU A 3 12.60 17.17 -0.67
C LEU A 3 13.90 16.39 -0.91
N ASP A 4 14.86 16.51 0.00
CA ASP A 4 16.12 15.76 -0.05
C ASP A 4 15.96 14.29 0.40
N TYR A 5 14.72 13.86 0.63
CA TYR A 5 14.34 12.51 1.02
C TYR A 5 13.03 12.09 0.34
N GLU A 6 12.78 10.79 0.37
CA GLU A 6 11.49 10.20 0.00
C GLU A 6 10.94 9.43 1.21
N MET A 7 9.76 9.82 1.68
CA MET A 7 9.05 9.13 2.76
C MET A 7 7.80 8.48 2.19
N LEU A 8 7.82 7.16 2.07
CA LEU A 8 6.72 6.38 1.52
C LEU A 8 5.86 5.79 2.63
N LEU A 9 4.55 6.08 2.59
CA LEU A 9 3.59 5.43 3.47
C LEU A 9 3.17 4.09 2.86
N VAL A 10 3.52 2.99 3.52
CA VAL A 10 3.08 1.65 3.10
C VAL A 10 1.70 1.37 3.69
N VAL A 11 0.68 1.40 2.83
CA VAL A 11 -0.71 1.21 3.27
C VAL A 11 -1.18 -0.20 2.95
N ASN A 12 -1.58 -0.93 3.98
CA ASN A 12 -2.37 -2.14 3.83
C ASN A 12 -3.80 -1.85 4.28
N SER A 13 -4.74 -1.85 3.34
CA SER A 13 -6.16 -1.54 3.58
C SER A 13 -6.89 -2.52 4.52
N TYR A 14 -6.21 -3.58 4.96
CA TYR A 14 -6.73 -4.60 5.86
C TYR A 14 -6.10 -4.58 7.26
N ARG A 15 -5.32 -3.54 7.57
CA ARG A 15 -4.77 -3.31 8.91
C ARG A 15 -5.63 -2.30 9.69
N PRO A 16 -5.66 -2.38 11.03
CA PRO A 16 -6.24 -1.33 11.84
C PRO A 16 -5.72 0.05 11.42
N PHE A 17 -6.60 1.06 11.50
CA PHE A 17 -6.29 2.46 11.19
C PHE A 17 -5.93 2.77 9.72
N THR A 18 -6.17 1.85 8.79
CA THR A 18 -6.01 2.09 7.34
C THR A 18 -7.15 1.48 6.51
N GLN A 19 -8.31 1.24 7.12
CA GLN A 19 -9.45 0.53 6.49
C GLN A 19 -10.44 1.48 5.78
N SER A 20 -10.17 2.78 5.79
CA SER A 20 -10.96 3.80 5.10
C SER A 20 -10.07 4.98 4.71
N VAL A 21 -10.54 5.80 3.77
CA VAL A 21 -9.84 7.03 3.35
C VAL A 21 -9.56 7.96 4.54
N PRO A 22 -10.55 8.30 5.41
CA PRO A 22 -10.28 9.16 6.57
C PRO A 22 -9.25 8.59 7.54
N GLN A 23 -9.19 7.27 7.70
CA GLN A 23 -8.19 6.63 8.56
C GLN A 23 -6.78 6.74 7.97
N ILE A 24 -6.63 6.58 6.65
CA ILE A 24 -5.35 6.76 5.97
C ILE A 24 -4.91 8.23 6.04
N GLU A 25 -5.83 9.18 5.85
CA GLU A 25 -5.55 10.60 6.00
C GLU A 25 -5.08 10.95 7.42
N GLN A 26 -5.77 10.43 8.43
CA GLN A 26 -5.37 10.60 9.82
C GLN A 26 -3.97 10.04 10.06
N MET A 27 -3.66 8.85 9.54
CA MET A 27 -2.32 8.26 9.67
C MET A 27 -1.23 9.13 9.00
N VAL A 28 -1.51 9.71 7.83
CA VAL A 28 -0.61 10.67 7.19
C VAL A 28 -0.34 11.86 8.12
N GLN A 29 -1.40 12.48 8.63
CA GLN A 29 -1.28 13.64 9.53
C GLN A 29 -0.49 13.32 10.80
N GLU A 30 -0.77 12.19 11.46
CA GLU A 30 -0.07 11.77 12.68
C GLU A 30 1.42 11.53 12.44
N ILE A 31 1.77 10.86 11.33
CA ILE A 31 3.16 10.60 10.97
C ILE A 31 3.89 11.90 10.63
N GLU A 32 3.28 12.77 9.82
CA GLU A 32 3.91 14.04 9.45
C GLU A 32 4.12 14.96 10.67
N ASN A 33 3.14 15.03 11.56
CA ASN A 33 3.20 15.85 12.76
C ASN A 33 4.28 15.36 13.75
N SER A 34 4.36 14.05 13.97
CA SER A 34 5.31 13.46 14.92
C SER A 34 6.75 13.46 14.39
N SER A 35 6.93 13.12 13.11
CA SER A 35 8.25 13.03 12.48
C SER A 35 8.80 14.39 12.03
N ARG A 36 7.93 15.38 11.80
CA ARG A 36 8.23 16.65 11.10
C ARG A 36 8.71 16.45 9.66
N LEU A 37 8.47 15.28 9.08
CA LEU A 37 8.72 14.96 7.68
C LEU A 37 7.41 14.94 6.90
N LYS A 38 7.49 15.09 5.58
CA LYS A 38 6.36 15.05 4.65
C LYS A 38 6.36 13.71 3.93
N ILE A 39 5.19 13.09 3.88
CA ILE A 39 4.98 11.88 3.08
C ILE A 39 4.98 12.30 1.61
N SER A 40 5.77 11.61 0.80
CA SER A 40 6.00 11.95 -0.61
C SER A 40 5.33 10.96 -1.57
N GLY A 41 4.71 9.90 -1.04
CA GLY A 41 3.98 8.92 -1.83
C GLY A 41 3.49 7.74 -1.01
N ILE A 42 2.67 6.91 -1.65
CA ILE A 42 2.04 5.74 -1.05
C ILE A 42 2.56 4.47 -1.74
N VAL A 43 2.79 3.42 -0.96
CA VAL A 43 2.95 2.06 -1.47
C VAL A 43 1.67 1.29 -1.16
N SER A 44 0.98 0.83 -2.20
CA SER A 44 -0.23 0.04 -2.03
C SER A 44 0.13 -1.40 -1.68
N ASN A 45 -0.23 -1.87 -0.49
CA ASN A 45 0.12 -3.21 0.00
C ASN A 45 -1.12 -3.98 0.55
N PRO A 46 -2.18 -4.19 -0.26
CA PRO A 46 -3.43 -4.81 0.17
C PRO A 46 -3.27 -6.34 0.34
N ASN A 47 -2.75 -6.76 1.49
CA ASN A 47 -2.47 -8.18 1.78
C ASN A 47 -3.12 -8.68 3.07
N LEU A 48 -3.61 -9.93 3.03
CA LEU A 48 -4.15 -10.68 4.16
C LEU A 48 -3.32 -11.96 4.42
N SER A 49 -1.99 -11.84 4.32
CA SER A 49 -1.08 -12.98 4.47
C SER A 49 -1.49 -14.15 3.55
N GLY A 50 -1.60 -15.37 4.07
CA GLY A 50 -1.99 -16.56 3.31
C GLY A 50 -3.38 -16.45 2.67
N GLN A 51 -4.28 -15.64 3.23
CA GLN A 51 -5.65 -15.45 2.76
C GLN A 51 -5.77 -14.45 1.61
N THR A 52 -4.67 -13.78 1.21
CA THR A 52 -4.70 -12.85 0.07
C THR A 52 -5.17 -13.57 -1.19
N ASP A 53 -6.03 -12.95 -1.99
CA ASP A 53 -6.39 -13.41 -3.33
C ASP A 53 -6.45 -12.20 -4.30
N GLU A 54 -6.76 -12.45 -5.57
CA GLU A 54 -6.82 -11.41 -6.61
C GLU A 54 -7.91 -10.36 -6.34
N LYS A 55 -9.02 -10.77 -5.71
CA LYS A 55 -10.13 -9.88 -5.37
C LYS A 55 -9.72 -8.96 -4.21
N ILE A 56 -9.10 -9.51 -3.18
CA ILE A 56 -8.52 -8.79 -2.04
C ILE A 56 -7.50 -7.76 -2.54
N ILE A 57 -6.59 -8.15 -3.44
CA ILE A 57 -5.60 -7.21 -3.98
C ILE A 57 -6.29 -6.04 -4.68
N LYS A 58 -7.25 -6.32 -5.59
CA LYS A 58 -7.96 -5.28 -6.34
C LYS A 58 -8.80 -4.37 -5.44
N GLN A 59 -9.59 -4.94 -4.54
CA GLN A 59 -10.48 -4.18 -3.64
C GLN A 59 -9.69 -3.28 -2.70
N GLY A 60 -8.63 -3.83 -2.08
CA GLY A 60 -7.78 -3.05 -1.19
C GLY A 60 -7.02 -1.95 -1.93
N HIS A 61 -6.56 -2.23 -3.16
CA HIS A 61 -5.92 -1.23 -3.99
C HIS A 61 -6.88 -0.08 -4.38
N THR A 62 -8.14 -0.37 -4.72
CA THR A 62 -9.15 0.66 -5.02
C THR A 62 -9.29 1.68 -3.87
N LEU A 63 -9.36 1.21 -2.63
CA LEU A 63 -9.45 2.08 -1.45
C LEU A 63 -8.20 2.97 -1.31
N ILE A 64 -7.02 2.38 -1.51
CA ILE A 64 -5.75 3.10 -1.44
C ILE A 64 -5.64 4.14 -2.56
N LYS A 65 -6.18 3.84 -3.76
CA LYS A 65 -6.26 4.79 -4.89
C LYS A 65 -7.16 5.98 -4.57
N GLN A 66 -8.30 5.75 -3.92
CA GLN A 66 -9.16 6.84 -3.43
C GLN A 66 -8.41 7.72 -2.42
N ALA A 67 -7.75 7.13 -1.43
CA ALA A 67 -6.96 7.90 -0.45
C ALA A 67 -5.82 8.68 -1.11
N SER A 68 -5.14 8.08 -2.08
CA SER A 68 -4.09 8.74 -2.87
C SER A 68 -4.59 9.99 -3.60
N GLN A 69 -5.80 9.94 -4.17
CA GLN A 69 -6.42 11.06 -4.86
C GLN A 69 -6.77 12.20 -3.89
N GLU A 70 -7.43 11.90 -2.77
CA GLU A 70 -7.81 12.91 -1.77
C GLU A 70 -6.58 13.58 -1.13
N LEU A 71 -5.53 12.79 -0.86
CA LEU A 71 -4.28 13.29 -0.29
C LEU A 71 -3.37 13.99 -1.31
N ASN A 72 -3.69 13.91 -2.61
CA ASN A 72 -2.81 14.34 -3.70
C ASN A 72 -1.38 13.75 -3.58
N LEU A 73 -1.30 12.47 -3.18
CA LEU A 73 -0.04 11.74 -3.02
C LEU A 73 0.05 10.64 -4.08
N PRO A 74 1.14 10.52 -4.84
CA PRO A 74 1.25 9.48 -5.86
C PRO A 74 1.38 8.08 -5.23
N ILE A 75 0.69 7.09 -5.80
CA ILE A 75 1.03 5.68 -5.54
C ILE A 75 2.29 5.35 -6.36
N LYS A 76 3.37 5.01 -5.68
CA LYS A 76 4.65 4.67 -6.34
C LYS A 76 4.61 3.31 -7.01
N PHE A 77 4.00 2.34 -6.33
CA PHE A 77 3.79 0.99 -6.82
C PHE A 77 2.78 0.24 -5.95
N ILE A 78 2.24 -0.84 -6.50
CA ILE A 78 1.50 -1.86 -5.77
C ILE A 78 2.43 -3.03 -5.45
N CYS A 79 2.48 -3.43 -4.17
CA CYS A 79 3.24 -4.54 -3.67
C CYS A 79 2.38 -5.81 -3.67
N ILE A 80 2.81 -6.85 -4.39
CA ILE A 80 2.02 -8.07 -4.58
C ILE A 80 2.90 -9.29 -4.31
N ASP A 81 2.36 -10.30 -3.63
CA ASP A 81 3.07 -11.57 -3.43
C ASP A 81 3.39 -12.23 -4.79
N LYS A 82 4.65 -12.65 -4.97
CA LYS A 82 5.15 -13.27 -6.20
C LYS A 82 4.32 -14.48 -6.63
N ARG A 83 3.60 -15.15 -5.73
CA ARG A 83 2.67 -16.24 -6.07
C ARG A 83 1.58 -15.84 -7.09
N PHE A 84 1.28 -14.55 -7.20
CA PHE A 84 0.32 -14.02 -8.16
C PHE A 84 0.92 -13.63 -9.51
N SER A 85 2.23 -13.74 -9.72
CA SER A 85 2.89 -13.23 -10.94
C SER A 85 2.44 -13.89 -12.25
N GLN A 86 1.80 -15.06 -12.17
CA GLN A 86 1.20 -15.71 -13.34
C GLN A 86 -0.21 -15.21 -13.66
N LYS A 87 -0.94 -14.69 -12.67
CA LYS A 87 -2.33 -14.26 -12.80
C LYS A 87 -2.48 -12.74 -12.91
N ILE A 88 -1.62 -12.03 -12.19
CA ILE A 88 -1.56 -10.57 -12.19
C ILE A 88 -0.39 -10.15 -13.07
N LYS A 89 -0.70 -9.33 -14.06
CA LYS A 89 0.20 -8.74 -15.06
C LYS A 89 0.13 -7.23 -14.99
N LYS A 90 1.07 -6.57 -15.69
CA LYS A 90 1.19 -5.11 -15.67
C LYS A 90 -0.11 -4.43 -16.09
N GLU A 91 -0.85 -5.00 -17.03
CA GLU A 91 -2.10 -4.46 -17.55
C GLU A 91 -3.25 -4.44 -16.53
N ASN A 92 -3.10 -5.08 -15.36
CA ASN A 92 -4.15 -5.08 -14.33
C ASN A 92 -4.19 -3.81 -13.48
N PHE A 93 -3.14 -3.00 -13.49
CA PHE A 93 -3.01 -1.79 -12.68
C PHE A 93 -2.38 -0.66 -13.51
N GLU A 94 -2.71 0.59 -13.18
CA GLU A 94 -2.05 1.75 -13.79
C GLU A 94 -0.64 1.93 -13.20
N GLU A 95 -0.50 1.58 -11.92
CA GLU A 95 0.72 1.65 -11.16
C GLU A 95 1.65 0.47 -11.47
N SER A 96 2.96 0.70 -11.30
CA SER A 96 3.94 -0.38 -11.41
C SER A 96 3.72 -1.45 -10.34
N ILE A 97 3.93 -2.71 -10.70
CA ILE A 97 3.79 -3.85 -9.79
C ILE A 97 5.16 -4.25 -9.26
N PHE A 98 5.31 -4.26 -7.94
CA PHE A 98 6.48 -4.75 -7.24
C PHE A 98 6.17 -6.12 -6.62
N PHE A 99 6.65 -7.20 -7.26
CA PHE A 99 6.46 -8.55 -6.74
C PHE A 99 7.43 -8.87 -5.60
N ILE A 100 6.91 -9.31 -4.45
CA ILE A 100 7.70 -9.68 -3.28
C ILE A 100 7.67 -11.18 -2.98
N LYS A 101 8.76 -11.71 -2.43
CA LYS A 101 8.79 -13.04 -1.80
C LYS A 101 8.67 -12.85 -0.29
N ARG A 102 7.83 -13.66 0.35
CA ARG A 102 7.70 -13.68 1.81
C ARG A 102 8.63 -14.72 2.41
N PHE A 103 9.40 -14.33 3.43
CA PHE A 103 10.31 -15.21 4.17
C PHE A 103 9.88 -15.44 5.63
N MET A 104 8.72 -14.89 6.02
CA MET A 104 8.22 -15.01 7.38
C MET A 104 7.78 -16.45 7.67
N HIS A 105 8.51 -17.12 8.57
CA HIS A 105 8.11 -18.37 9.19
C HIS A 105 7.21 -18.04 10.39
N LEU A 106 6.02 -18.61 10.40
CA LEU A 106 5.10 -18.48 11.53
C LEU A 106 5.49 -19.51 12.60
N PRO A 107 5.41 -19.19 13.90
CA PRO A 107 5.88 -20.07 14.97
C PRO A 107 5.02 -21.33 15.18
N TRP A 108 3.95 -21.48 14.39
CA TRP A 108 3.04 -22.64 14.41
C TRP A 108 3.17 -23.52 13.16
N ASN A 109 4.26 -23.38 12.41
CA ASN A 109 4.64 -24.25 11.30
C ASN A 109 5.94 -24.99 11.60
#